data_AF-A0A4Q6A4Y0-F1
#
_entry.id   AF-A0A4Q6A4Y0-F1
#
_cell.length_a   1.000
_cell.length_b   1.000
_cell.length_c   1.000
_cell.angle_alpha   90.00
_cell.angle_beta   90.00
_cell.angle_gamma   90.00
#
_symmetry.space_group_name_H-M   'P 1'
#
loop_
_entity.id
_entity.type
_entity.pdbx_description
1 polymer ?
#
loop_
_entity_poly.entity_id
_entity_poly.type
_entity_poly.pdbx_seq_one_letter_code
_entity_poly.pdbx_strand_id
1 'polypeptide(L)' 'IFAALAFTATAGLSLLRNNALRFGYAFDFVVSNRDAKSPTSHEILLSYSLPEPRSGRKPIIRTPRFRY' A
#
# COMPACT_ATOMS: atom_id res chain seq x y z
N ILE A 1 17.34 -32.98 5.13
CA ILE A 1 16.89 -31.99 6.14
C ILE A 1 17.85 -30.81 6.09
N PHE A 2 17.71 -29.93 5.09
CA PHE A 2 18.47 -28.68 5.04
C PHE A 2 17.44 -27.55 5.11
N ALA A 3 17.42 -26.82 6.23
CA ALA A 3 16.58 -25.63 6.36
C ALA A 3 17.19 -24.49 5.55
N ALA A 4 16.39 -23.88 4.67
CA ALA A 4 16.78 -22.65 4.00
C ALA A 4 16.72 -21.50 5.01
N LEU A 5 17.85 -20.84 5.26
CA LEU A 5 17.94 -19.74 6.23
C LEU A 5 17.89 -18.42 5.46
N ALA A 6 16.98 -17.54 5.85
CA ALA A 6 16.78 -16.25 5.22
C ALA A 6 16.54 -15.17 6.29
N PHE A 7 16.94 -13.95 5.97
CA PHE A 7 16.72 -12.76 6.77
C PHE A 7 15.91 -11.75 5.96
N THR A 8 14.92 -11.14 6.61
CA THR A 8 14.08 -10.10 6.01
C THR A 8 14.16 -8.86 6.87
N ALA A 9 14.40 -7.72 6.24
CA ALA A 9 14.29 -6.41 6.85
C ALA A 9 13.26 -5.57 6.10
N THR A 10 12.47 -4.80 6.84
CA THR A 10 11.48 -3.89 6.26
C THR A 10 11.55 -2.55 6.95
N ALA A 11 11.57 -1.48 6.16
CA ALA A 11 11.56 -0.11 6.62
C ALA A 11 10.51 0.68 5.86
N GLY A 12 10.00 1.75 6.46
CA GLY A 12 8.99 2.59 5.84
C GLY A 12 8.98 4.01 6.36
N LEU A 13 8.48 4.91 5.52
CA LEU A 13 8.34 6.33 5.77
C LEU A 13 6.90 6.76 5.45
N SER A 14 6.34 7.60 6.33
CA SER A 14 5.07 8.28 6.10
C SER A 14 5.34 9.74 5.76
N LEU A 15 4.77 10.20 4.66
CA LEU A 15 4.97 11.51 4.08
C LEU A 15 3.61 12.22 3.89
N LEU A 16 3.66 13.52 3.61
CA LEU A 16 2.51 14.42 3.42
C LEU A 16 1.63 14.59 4.67
N ARG A 17 0.68 15.53 4.61
CA ARG A 17 -0.30 15.76 5.68
C ARG A 17 -1.12 14.49 5.90
N ASN A 18 -1.39 14.18 7.16
CA ASN A 18 -2.18 13.01 7.58
C ASN A 18 -1.59 11.66 7.12
N ASN A 19 -0.27 11.57 6.87
CA ASN A 19 0.39 10.36 6.39
C ASN A 19 -0.24 9.80 5.11
N ALA A 20 -0.68 10.71 4.23
CA ALA A 20 -1.40 10.40 3.00
C ALA A 20 -0.55 9.68 1.96
N LEU A 21 0.79 9.82 2.01
CA LEU A 21 1.70 9.06 1.17
C LEU A 21 2.57 8.18 2.05
N ARG A 22 2.71 6.90 1.69
CA ARG A 22 3.54 5.94 2.43
C ARG A 22 4.49 5.28 1.45
N PHE A 23 5.75 5.25 1.83
CA PHE A 23 6.80 4.56 1.10
C PHE A 23 7.34 3.44 1.98
N GLY A 24 7.29 2.22 1.51
CA GLY A 24 7.84 1.04 2.15
C GLY A 24 8.93 0.43 1.29
N TYR A 25 9.93 -0.13 1.95
CA TYR A 25 10.98 -0.89 1.31
C TYR A 25 11.24 -2.17 2.12
N ALA A 26 11.25 -3.31 1.44
CA ALA A 26 11.61 -4.59 2.03
C ALA A 26 12.82 -5.17 1.30
N PHE A 27 13.70 -5.77 2.09
CA PHE A 27 14.91 -6.42 1.63
C PHE A 27 14.98 -7.83 2.20
N ASP A 28 15.09 -8.81 1.31
CA ASP A 28 15.29 -10.21 1.67
C ASP A 28 16.70 -10.67 1.28
N PHE A 29 17.36 -11.34 2.21
CA PHE A 29 18.68 -11.92 2.03
C PHE A 29 18.66 -13.42 2.32
N VAL A 30 19.00 -14.23 1.30
CA VAL A 30 19.03 -15.69 1.42
C VAL A 30 20.43 -16.14 1.82
N VAL A 31 20.55 -16.73 3.01
CA VAL A 31 21.82 -17.13 3.62
C VAL A 31 22.24 -18.54 3.17
N SER A 32 21.29 -19.48 3.03
CA SER A 32 21.56 -20.84 2.53
C SER A 32 20.72 -21.18 1.30
N ASN A 33 21.26 -22.06 0.44
CA ASN A 33 20.60 -22.54 -0.79
C ASN A 33 20.45 -21.48 -1.91
N ARG A 34 21.53 -20.72 -2.17
CA ARG A 34 21.61 -19.65 -3.19
C ARG A 34 21.45 -20.13 -4.64
N ASP A 35 21.64 -21.42 -4.90
CA ASP A 35 21.48 -21.99 -6.24
C ASP A 35 20.00 -22.15 -6.65
N ALA A 36 19.07 -22.12 -5.68
CA ALA A 36 17.64 -22.32 -5.92
C ALA A 36 16.82 -21.01 -6.02
N LYS A 37 17.36 -19.88 -5.59
CA LYS A 37 16.66 -18.57 -5.57
C LYS A 37 17.64 -17.40 -5.65
N SER A 38 17.21 -16.28 -6.22
CA SER A 38 17.98 -15.03 -6.21
C SER A 38 18.50 -14.71 -4.79
N PRO A 39 19.79 -14.40 -4.62
CA PRO A 39 20.41 -14.19 -3.31
C PRO A 39 19.86 -12.97 -2.57
N THR A 40 19.35 -11.98 -3.31
CA THR A 40 18.71 -10.78 -2.79
C THR A 40 17.36 -10.52 -3.47
N SER A 41 16.41 -10.01 -2.70
CA SER A 41 15.15 -9.43 -3.20
C SER A 41 14.97 -8.02 -2.67
N HIS A 42 14.47 -7.13 -3.53
CA HIS A 42 14.19 -5.74 -3.19
C HIS A 42 12.76 -5.42 -3.59
N GLU A 43 11.92 -5.11 -2.62
CA GLU A 43 10.52 -4.78 -2.85
C GLU A 43 10.23 -3.36 -2.41
N ILE A 44 9.52 -2.62 -3.27
CA ILE A 44 9.13 -1.23 -3.01
C ILE A 44 7.61 -1.17 -2.96
N LEU A 45 7.08 -0.54 -1.92
CA LEU A 45 5.66 -0.31 -1.74
C LEU A 45 5.38 1.19 -1.71
N LEU A 46 4.57 1.66 -2.67
CA LEU A 46 4.12 3.05 -2.73
C LEU A 46 2.60 3.10 -2.56
N SER A 47 2.14 3.75 -1.51
CA SER A 47 0.71 3.85 -1.19
C SER A 47 0.30 5.30 -1.04
N TYR A 48 -0.79 5.70 -1.70
CA TYR A 48 -1.37 7.02 -1.60
C TYR A 48 -2.84 6.95 -1.18
N SER A 49 -3.19 7.67 -0.12
CA SER A 49 -4.56 7.81 0.37
C SER A 49 -5.24 8.94 -0.40
N LEU A 50 -6.24 8.58 -1.20
CA LEU A 50 -7.09 9.56 -1.86
C LEU A 50 -7.90 10.32 -0.79
N PRO A 51 -8.06 11.64 -0.93
CA PRO A 51 -8.96 12.40 -0.09
C PRO A 51 -10.40 11.90 -0.30
N GLU A 52 -11.23 12.07 0.71
CA GLU A 52 -12.65 11.71 0.61
C GLU A 52 -13.25 12.35 -0.65
N PRO A 53 -13.91 11.56 -1.53
CA PRO A 53 -14.62 12.13 -2.65
C PRO A 53 -15.57 13.17 -2.09
N ARG A 54 -15.47 14.42 -2.56
CA ARG A 54 -16.40 15.47 -2.14
C ARG A 54 -17.80 14.91 -2.30
N SER A 55 -18.50 14.68 -1.20
CA SER A 55 -19.90 14.29 -1.26
C SER A 55 -20.63 15.52 -1.80
N GLY A 56 -20.78 15.56 -3.12
CA GLY A 56 -21.66 16.50 -3.76
C GLY A 56 -23.00 16.35 -3.06
N ARG A 57 -23.54 17.45 -2.52
CA ARG A 57 -24.87 17.44 -1.92
C ARG A 57 -25.78 16.76 -2.94
N LYS A 58 -26.47 15.69 -2.53
CA LYS A 58 -27.41 14.99 -3.40
C LYS A 58 -28.28 16.06 -4.06
N PRO A 59 -28.31 16.16 -5.40
CA PRO A 59 -29.09 17.20 -6.05
C PRO A 59 -30.53 17.08 -5.55
N ILE A 60 -31.12 18.22 -5.17
CA ILE A 60 -32.50 18.24 -4.73
C ILE A 60 -33.33 17.69 -5.88
N ILE A 61 -34.00 16.56 -5.67
CA ILE A 61 -34.86 15.94 -6.67
C ILE A 61 -36.11 16.83 -6.75
N ARG A 62 -36.15 17.73 -7.74
CA ARG A 62 -37.30 18.59 -8.04
C ARG A 62 -38.31 17.87 -8.93
N THR A 63 -38.66 16.62 -8.60
CA THR A 63 -39.71 15.93 -9.36
C THR A 63 -41.09 16.50 -8.99
N PRO A 64 -41.98 16.77 -9.96
CA PRO A 64 -43.28 17.43 -9.73
C PRO A 64 -44.29 16.68 -8.84
N ARG A 65 -43.96 15.49 -8.34
CA ARG A 65 -44.94 14.45 -7.96
C ARG A 65 -45.75 14.72 -6.69
N PHE A 66 -45.52 15.81 -5.97
CA PHE A 66 -46.36 16.23 -4.84
C PHE A 66 -46.43 17.76 -4.82
N ARG A 67 -47.37 18.32 -5.59
CA ARG A 67 -47.69 19.76 -5.59
C ARG A 67 -49.14 20.03 -5.18
N TYR A 68 -49.74 19.09 -4.45
CA TYR A 68 -51.07 19.18 -3.86
C TYR A 68 -51.04 18.59 -2.47
#